data_AF-A0A5E4NDJ5-F1
#
_entry.id   AF-A0A5E4NDJ5-F1
#
_cell.length_a   1.000
_cell.length_b   1.000
_cell.length_c   1.000
_cell.angle_alpha   90.00
_cell.angle_beta   90.00
_cell.angle_gamma   90.00
#
_symmetry.space_group_name_H-M   'P 1'
#
loop_
_entity.id
_entity.type
_entity.pdbx_description
1 polymer ?
#
loop_
_entity_poly.entity_id
_entity_poly.type
_entity_poly.pdbx_seq_one_letter_code
_entity_poly.pdbx_strand_id
1 'polypeptide(L)'
;MTVIRKIFEDFVKNCKSCYKISEYATIDEKLQSFRGRCSFRVYMPNKPAKYGLKLFALVDSVNYYTNNLELYAGTQPLGPFSINNSASCVVKRLIENIKHTGRNITIDNWFTSITLADDILIDRITLI
;
A
#
# COMPACT_ATOMS: atom_id res chain seq x y z
N MET A 1 4.56 -11.15 11.92
CA MET A 1 4.66 -11.19 10.45
C MET A 1 5.63 -12.26 9.94
N THR A 2 6.72 -12.58 10.66
CA THR A 2 7.81 -13.46 10.19
C THR A 2 7.37 -14.77 9.51
N VAL A 3 6.35 -15.47 10.05
CA VAL A 3 5.89 -16.78 9.51
C VAL A 3 5.34 -16.69 8.09
N ILE A 4 4.59 -15.63 7.76
CA ILE A 4 3.96 -15.48 6.44
C ILE A 4 4.72 -14.51 5.52
N ARG A 5 5.79 -13.89 6.04
CA ARG A 5 6.52 -12.81 5.38
C ARG A 5 7.03 -13.21 4.01
N LYS A 6 7.78 -14.32 3.95
CA LYS A 6 8.38 -14.79 2.71
C LYS A 6 7.31 -15.05 1.64
N ILE A 7 6.25 -15.76 2.00
CA ILE A 7 5.14 -16.07 1.08
C ILE A 7 4.46 -14.79 0.60
N PHE A 8 4.24 -13.82 1.49
CA PHE A 8 3.62 -12.53 1.13
C PHE A 8 4.52 -11.71 0.20
N GLU A 9 5.82 -11.63 0.49
CA GLU A 9 6.79 -10.91 -0.34
C GLU A 9 6.93 -11.56 -1.72
N ASP A 10 6.98 -12.89 -1.79
CA ASP A 10 7.00 -13.65 -3.05
C ASP A 10 5.71 -13.43 -3.86
N PHE A 11 4.55 -13.43 -3.19
CA PHE A 11 3.26 -13.13 -3.83
C PHE A 11 3.25 -11.71 -4.42
N VAL A 12 3.61 -10.69 -3.62
CA VAL A 12 3.64 -9.30 -4.08
C VAL A 12 4.65 -9.08 -5.20
N LYS A 13 5.80 -9.77 -5.14
CA LYS A 13 6.80 -9.75 -6.21
C LYS A 13 6.20 -10.26 -7.52
N ASN A 14 5.47 -11.38 -7.48
CA ASN A 14 4.79 -11.92 -8.65
C ASN A 14 3.72 -10.96 -9.17
N CYS A 15 2.92 -10.35 -8.28
CA CYS A 15 1.92 -9.36 -8.68
C CYS A 15 2.52 -8.21 -9.50
N LYS A 16 3.69 -7.71 -9.07
CA LYS A 16 4.43 -6.64 -9.76
C LYS A 16 4.98 -7.07 -11.12
N SER A 17 5.47 -8.30 -11.25
CA SER A 17 6.11 -8.77 -12.48
C SER A 17 5.14 -9.27 -13.54
N CYS A 18 3.97 -9.78 -13.15
CA CYS A 18 3.02 -10.40 -14.07
C CYS A 18 2.20 -9.41 -14.89
N TYR A 19 2.11 -8.14 -14.47
CA TYR A 19 1.23 -7.18 -15.10
C TYR A 19 1.78 -5.74 -15.02
N LYS A 20 1.77 -5.06 -16.16
CA LYS A 20 2.10 -3.64 -16.26
C LYS A 20 0.80 -2.84 -16.18
N ILE A 21 0.66 -2.02 -15.14
CA ILE A 21 -0.54 -1.21 -14.92
C ILE A 21 -0.75 -0.16 -16.02
N SER A 22 -1.99 0.30 -16.18
CA SER A 22 -2.41 1.35 -17.11
C SER A 22 -1.89 2.73 -16.69
N GLU A 23 -2.41 3.79 -17.30
CA GLU A 23 -2.07 5.18 -17.03
C GLU A 23 -2.52 5.66 -15.64
N TYR A 24 -3.56 5.03 -15.08
CA TYR A 24 -4.20 5.44 -13.84
C TYR A 24 -4.18 4.33 -12.79
N ALA A 25 -3.81 4.70 -11.57
CA ALA A 25 -3.84 3.80 -10.43
C ALA A 25 -4.45 4.48 -9.21
N THR A 26 -4.94 3.66 -8.28
CA THR A 26 -5.49 4.12 -7.00
C THR A 26 -4.71 3.49 -5.87
N ILE A 27 -4.43 4.27 -4.82
CA ILE A 27 -3.94 3.76 -3.54
C ILE A 27 -5.05 3.90 -2.50
N ASP A 28 -5.38 2.78 -1.87
CA ASP A 28 -6.37 2.75 -0.79
C ASP A 28 -6.05 1.65 0.22
N GLU A 29 -6.77 1.67 1.33
CA GLU A 29 -6.72 0.71 2.40
C GLU A 29 -7.76 -0.40 2.28
N LYS A 30 -7.29 -1.63 2.41
CA LYS A 30 -8.10 -2.84 2.49
C LYS A 30 -8.04 -3.43 3.88
N LEU A 31 -9.20 -3.78 4.44
CA LEU A 31 -9.28 -4.49 5.72
C LEU A 31 -9.69 -5.94 5.47
N GLN A 32 -8.75 -6.86 5.64
CA GLN A 32 -9.04 -8.29 5.54
C GLN A 32 -9.60 -8.77 6.88
N SER A 33 -10.87 -9.22 6.89
CA SER A 33 -11.55 -9.66 8.12
C SER A 33 -10.75 -10.77 8.81
N PHE A 34 -10.42 -10.54 10.09
CA PHE A 34 -9.68 -11.51 10.90
C PHE A 34 -9.95 -11.27 12.38
N ARG A 35 -10.40 -12.30 13.09
CA ARG A 35 -10.72 -12.25 14.53
C ARG A 35 -9.79 -13.06 15.42
N GLY A 36 -8.85 -13.81 14.84
CA GLY A 36 -7.85 -14.56 15.62
C GLY A 36 -6.92 -13.64 16.43
N ARG A 37 -6.10 -14.26 17.28
CA ARG A 37 -5.05 -13.55 18.03
C ARG A 37 -3.91 -13.20 17.07
N CYS A 38 -3.72 -11.92 16.82
CA CYS A 38 -2.65 -11.39 16.00
C CYS A 38 -2.25 -10.01 16.53
N SER A 39 -0.96 -9.76 16.69
CA SER A 39 -0.43 -8.54 17.30
C SER A 39 -0.70 -7.27 16.48
N PHE A 40 -0.89 -7.41 15.16
CA PHE A 40 -1.13 -6.30 14.23
C PHE A 40 -2.56 -6.30 13.69
N ARG A 41 -3.50 -6.90 14.42
CA ARG A 41 -4.93 -6.77 14.13
C ARG A 41 -5.39 -5.35 14.45
N VAL A 42 -6.09 -4.72 13.52
CA VAL A 42 -6.60 -3.35 13.64
C VAL A 42 -8.11 -3.37 13.81
N TYR A 43 -8.63 -2.39 14.57
CA TYR A 43 -10.04 -2.08 14.64
C TYR A 43 -10.36 -0.85 13.77
N MET A 44 -11.29 -0.98 12.81
CA MET A 44 -11.76 0.13 11.97
C MET A 44 -13.30 0.18 12.03
N PRO A 45 -13.90 1.11 12.78
CA PRO A 45 -15.33 1.10 13.07
C PRO A 45 -16.21 1.30 11.82
N ASN A 46 -15.70 2.02 10.82
CA ASN A 46 -16.43 2.40 9.61
C ASN A 46 -16.39 1.33 8.51
N LYS A 47 -15.69 0.21 8.70
CA LYS A 47 -15.65 -0.90 7.74
C LYS A 47 -16.66 -1.99 8.16
N PRO A 48 -17.29 -2.71 7.20
CA PRO A 48 -18.29 -3.75 7.50
C PRO A 48 -17.76 -4.82 8.47
N ALA A 49 -16.53 -5.27 8.25
CA ALA A 49 -15.79 -6.06 9.22
C ALA A 49 -14.97 -5.11 10.12
N LYS A 50 -15.36 -4.96 11.38
CA LYS A 50 -14.70 -3.99 12.28
C LYS A 50 -13.28 -4.40 12.71
N TYR A 51 -12.94 -5.68 12.67
CA TYR A 51 -11.64 -6.21 13.08
C TYR A 51 -10.98 -6.98 11.94
N GLY A 52 -9.71 -6.70 11.68
CA GLY A 52 -8.98 -7.37 10.61
C GLY A 52 -7.52 -7.00 10.51
N LEU A 53 -6.92 -7.43 9.41
CA LEU A 53 -5.57 -7.05 9.00
C LEU A 53 -5.67 -5.90 8.02
N LYS A 54 -5.05 -4.76 8.33
CA LYS A 54 -5.03 -3.59 7.44
C LYS A 54 -3.92 -3.80 6.40
N LEU A 55 -4.26 -3.65 5.13
CA LEU A 55 -3.35 -3.63 4.00
C LEU A 55 -3.51 -2.30 3.26
N PHE A 56 -2.42 -1.82 2.67
CA PHE A 56 -2.45 -0.76 1.67
C PHE A 56 -2.23 -1.40 0.30
N ALA A 57 -2.99 -0.99 -0.71
CA ALA A 57 -2.96 -1.58 -2.03
C ALA A 57 -2.78 -0.50 -3.10
N LEU A 58 -1.88 -0.76 -4.06
CA LEU A 58 -1.83 -0.05 -5.34
C LEU A 58 -2.59 -0.87 -6.37
N VAL A 59 -3.67 -0.31 -6.90
CA VAL A 59 -4.59 -1.00 -7.81
C VAL A 59 -4.68 -0.23 -9.12
N ASP A 60 -4.62 -0.94 -10.24
CA ASP A 60 -4.88 -0.38 -11.57
C ASP A 60 -6.33 0.06 -11.68
N SER A 61 -6.58 1.31 -12.07
CA SER A 61 -7.94 1.86 -12.10
C SER A 61 -8.77 1.37 -13.30
N VAL A 62 -8.12 0.87 -14.35
CA VAL A 62 -8.78 0.38 -15.57
C VAL A 62 -9.15 -1.09 -15.45
N ASN A 63 -8.22 -1.94 -15.04
CA ASN A 63 -8.41 -3.40 -15.00
C ASN A 63 -8.64 -3.95 -13.59
N TYR A 64 -8.68 -3.07 -12.58
CA TYR A 64 -8.86 -3.42 -11.16
C TYR A 64 -7.81 -4.40 -10.63
N TYR A 65 -6.65 -4.45 -11.28
CA TYR A 65 -5.57 -5.37 -10.92
C TYR A 65 -4.75 -4.82 -9.75
N THR A 66 -4.58 -5.62 -8.71
CA THR A 66 -3.73 -5.26 -7.57
C THR A 66 -2.26 -5.49 -7.89
N ASN A 67 -1.51 -4.41 -8.09
CA ASN A 67 -0.12 -4.47 -8.51
C ASN A 67 0.86 -4.53 -7.34
N ASN A 68 0.59 -3.80 -6.25
CA ASN A 68 1.43 -3.79 -5.05
C ASN A 68 0.56 -3.84 -3.80
N LEU A 69 1.06 -4.49 -2.74
CA LEU A 69 0.41 -4.60 -1.45
C LEU A 69 1.43 -4.43 -0.33
N GLU A 70 1.04 -3.72 0.71
CA GLU A 70 1.81 -3.58 1.94
C GLU A 70 0.94 -3.87 3.16
N LEU A 71 1.37 -4.81 4.00
CA LEU A 71 0.67 -5.15 5.24
C LEU A 71 1.05 -4.18 6.35
N TYR A 72 0.06 -3.54 6.97
CA TYR A 72 0.29 -2.74 8.16
C TYR A 72 0.52 -3.63 9.37
N ALA A 73 1.76 -3.65 9.86
CA ALA A 73 2.18 -4.46 10.99
C ALA A 73 2.24 -3.67 12.32
N GLY A 74 1.74 -2.43 12.36
CA GLY A 74 1.92 -1.53 13.50
C GLY A 74 3.37 -1.15 13.74
N THR A 75 3.70 -0.74 14.96
CA THR A 75 5.09 -0.46 15.37
C THR A 75 5.87 -1.76 15.48
N GLN A 76 6.91 -1.91 14.67
CA GLN A 76 7.81 -3.06 14.72
C GLN A 76 8.97 -2.80 15.70
N PRO A 77 9.56 -3.85 16.29
CA PRO A 77 10.79 -3.74 17.05
C PRO A 77 11.93 -3.15 16.21
N LEU A 78 12.93 -2.54 16.87
CA LEU A 78 14.13 -2.04 16.21
C LEU A 78 14.76 -3.12 15.33
N GLY A 79 15.11 -2.74 14.09
CA GLY A 79 15.62 -3.65 13.09
C GLY A 79 15.20 -3.23 11.67
N PRO A 80 15.50 -4.07 10.66
CA PRO A 80 15.26 -3.74 9.25
C PRO A 80 13.77 -3.56 8.90
N PHE A 81 12.88 -4.04 9.76
CA PHE A 81 11.42 -3.94 9.58
C PHE A 81 10.79 -2.79 10.37
N SER A 82 11.59 -2.02 11.12
CA SER A 82 11.16 -0.80 11.81
C SER A 82 11.06 0.34 10.80
N ILE A 83 10.00 0.32 9.99
CA ILE A 83 9.74 1.30 8.94
C ILE A 83 8.74 2.37 9.38
N ASN A 84 8.83 3.55 8.77
CA ASN A 84 7.88 4.62 9.00
C ASN A 84 6.53 4.30 8.34
N ASN A 85 5.46 4.32 9.14
CA ASN A 85 4.09 4.06 8.72
C ASN A 85 3.29 5.34 8.40
N SER A 86 3.95 6.50 8.28
CA SER A 86 3.30 7.72 7.80
C SER A 86 2.73 7.49 6.40
N ALA A 87 1.62 8.15 6.10
CA ALA A 87 0.92 7.97 4.83
C ALA A 87 1.83 8.27 3.62
N SER A 88 2.64 9.32 3.71
CA SER A 88 3.62 9.68 2.67
C SER A 88 4.68 8.60 2.44
N CYS A 89 5.22 7.99 3.51
CA CYS A 89 6.19 6.91 3.38
C CYS A 89 5.57 5.64 2.79
N VAL A 90 4.32 5.32 3.17
CA VAL A 90 3.57 4.19 2.61
C VAL A 90 3.35 4.40 1.11
N VAL A 91 2.88 5.58 0.69
CA VAL A 91 2.68 5.90 -0.74
C VAL A 91 3.98 5.74 -1.52
N LYS A 92 5.08 6.35 -1.05
CA LYS A 92 6.39 6.24 -1.73
C LYS A 92 6.85 4.79 -1.92
N ARG A 93 6.63 3.90 -0.93
CA ARG A 93 6.95 2.47 -1.05
C ARG A 93 6.03 1.73 -2.02
N LEU A 94 4.75 2.08 -2.05
CA LEU A 94 3.79 1.45 -2.94
C LEU A 94 4.06 1.78 -4.41
N ILE A 95 4.49 3.01 -4.69
CA ILE A 95 4.71 3.50 -6.07
C ILE A 95 6.10 3.17 -6.63
N GLU A 96 6.98 2.56 -5.83
CA GLU A 96 8.38 2.35 -6.18
C GLU A 96 8.57 1.68 -7.54
N ASN A 97 7.74 0.69 -7.88
CA ASN A 97 7.84 -0.05 -9.13
C ASN A 97 7.20 0.65 -10.35
N ILE A 98 6.59 1.81 -10.15
CA ILE A 98 5.95 2.61 -11.22
C ILE A 98 6.57 4.00 -11.36
N LYS A 99 7.61 4.32 -10.60
CA LYS A 99 8.36 5.57 -10.74
C LYS A 99 8.90 5.76 -12.16
N HIS A 100 8.98 7.02 -12.56
CA HIS A 100 9.47 7.49 -13.85
C HIS A 100 8.66 7.05 -15.07
N THR A 101 7.42 6.58 -14.85
CA THR A 101 6.56 6.10 -15.94
C THR A 101 5.49 7.09 -16.41
N GLY A 102 5.33 8.23 -15.72
CA GLY A 102 4.34 9.25 -16.11
C GLY A 102 2.90 8.88 -15.76
N ARG A 103 2.69 8.02 -14.76
CA ARG A 103 1.37 7.57 -14.33
C ARG A 103 0.74 8.51 -13.32
N ASN A 104 -0.58 8.49 -13.29
CA ASN A 104 -1.37 9.29 -12.39
C ASN A 104 -1.92 8.41 -11.26
N ILE A 105 -1.88 8.91 -10.04
CA ILE A 105 -2.36 8.18 -8.86
C ILE A 105 -3.45 8.99 -8.17
N THR A 106 -4.56 8.32 -7.90
CA THR A 106 -5.63 8.82 -7.04
C THR A 106 -5.48 8.23 -5.65
N ILE A 107 -5.50 9.08 -4.62
CA ILE A 107 -5.39 8.66 -3.22
C ILE A 107 -6.47 9.34 -2.36
N ASP A 108 -6.86 8.70 -1.27
CA ASP A 108 -7.80 9.30 -0.30
C ASP A 108 -7.13 10.44 0.50
N ASN A 109 -7.94 11.32 1.08
CA ASN A 109 -7.54 12.47 1.89
C ASN A 109 -6.58 12.10 3.03
N TRP A 110 -6.67 10.88 3.58
CA TRP A 110 -5.74 10.41 4.60
C TRP A 110 -4.29 10.33 4.11
N PHE A 111 -4.09 10.13 2.81
CA PHE A 111 -2.78 10.05 2.17
C PHE A 111 -2.33 11.37 1.54
N THR A 112 -3.25 12.28 1.24
CA THR A 112 -2.98 13.52 0.50
C THR A 112 -2.22 14.56 1.34
N SER A 113 -1.06 14.99 0.84
CA SER A 113 -0.36 16.19 1.32
C SER A 113 0.34 16.92 0.18
N ILE A 114 0.46 18.25 0.28
CA ILE A 114 1.15 19.07 -0.74
C ILE A 114 2.60 18.63 -0.88
N THR A 115 3.28 18.40 0.25
CA THR A 115 4.67 17.90 0.28
C THR A 115 4.82 16.56 -0.42
N LEU A 116 3.83 15.66 -0.31
CA LEU A 116 3.85 14.37 -1.00
C LEU A 116 3.68 14.58 -2.51
N ALA A 117 2.79 15.47 -2.94
CA ALA A 117 2.57 15.77 -4.34
C ALA A 117 3.84 16.30 -5.03
N ASP A 118 4.56 17.22 -4.37
CA ASP A 118 5.83 17.75 -4.88
C ASP A 118 6.90 16.65 -4.96
N ASP A 119 7.01 15.83 -3.90
CA ASP A 119 8.00 14.74 -3.84
C ASP A 119 7.80 13.70 -4.94
N ILE A 120 6.57 13.27 -5.20
CA ILE A 120 6.30 12.23 -6.20
C ILE A 120 6.33 12.78 -7.64
N LEU A 121 6.19 14.10 -7.81
CA LEU A 121 6.33 14.75 -9.11
C LEU A 121 7.77 14.65 -9.64
N ILE A 122 8.77 14.70 -8.76
CA ILE A 122 10.18 14.44 -9.09
C ILE A 122 10.34 13.03 -9.67
N ASP A 123 9.57 12.07 -9.16
CA ASP A 123 9.52 10.69 -9.64
C ASP A 123 8.66 10.51 -10.91
N ARG A 124 8.23 11.60 -11.57
CA ARG A 124 7.28 11.59 -12.71
C ARG A 124 6.01 10.80 -12.43
N ILE A 125 5.45 11.00 -11.24
CA ILE A 125 4.12 10.55 -10.86
C ILE A 125 3.28 11.79 -10.57
N THR A 126 2.04 11.81 -11.03
CA THR A 126 1.12 12.90 -10.68
C THR A 126 0.05 12.43 -9.70
N LEU A 127 -0.47 13.37 -8.92
CA LEU A 127 -1.54 13.14 -7.97
C LEU A 127 -2.84 13.75 -8.49
N ILE A 128 -3.92 12.96 -8.48
CA ILE A 128 -5.28 13.39 -8.84
C ILE A 128 -6.19 13.30 -7.62
#